data_AF-A0A957SBB7-F1
#
_entry.id   AF-A0A957SBB7-F1
#
_cell.length_a   1.000
_cell.length_b   1.000
_cell.length_c   1.000
_cell.angle_alpha   90.00
_cell.angle_beta   90.00
_cell.angle_gamma   90.00
#
_symmetry.space_group_name_H-M   'P 1'
#
loop_
_entity.id
_entity.type
_entity.pdbx_description
1 polymer ?
#
loop_
_entity_poly.entity_id
_entity_poly.type
_entity_poly.pdbx_seq_one_letter_code
_entity_poly.pdbx_strand_id
1 'polypeptide(L)'
;MQYKNQEAILLLNAPAEFQPYLAEIAEQAHIDNAPDGDKRYDFAIVFVKSGAEVAASSALASTHMNDDAVLWFAYPKKSSQKYQTDINRDRGWQPLGDLGYEPVRQVAIDADWSALRFRAASHIKSMTRGFAMSEEGKRRTKKS
;
A
#
# COMPACT_ATOMS: atom_id res chain seq x y z
N MET A 1 -10.40 -6.89 17.08
CA MET A 1 -9.63 -6.10 16.08
C MET A 1 -9.30 -4.75 16.72
N GLN A 2 -8.03 -4.32 16.69
CA GLN A 2 -7.60 -3.03 17.26
C GLN A 2 -7.89 -1.90 16.27
N TYR A 3 -9.12 -1.39 16.29
CA TYR A 3 -9.45 -0.11 15.66
C TYR A 3 -9.60 0.91 16.79
N LYS A 4 -8.55 1.69 17.07
CA LYS A 4 -8.60 2.86 17.96
C LYS A 4 -7.99 4.05 17.22
N ASN A 5 -8.79 5.09 17.03
CA ASN A 5 -8.42 6.44 16.58
C ASN A 5 -7.87 6.62 15.15
N GLN A 6 -8.60 6.19 14.11
CA GLN A 6 -8.35 6.69 12.75
C GLN A 6 -9.62 7.39 12.23
N GLU A 7 -9.52 8.68 11.92
CA GLU A 7 -10.67 9.52 11.53
C GLU A 7 -11.17 9.22 10.11
N ALA A 8 -10.27 8.87 9.19
CA ALA A 8 -10.62 8.50 7.82
C ALA A 8 -9.58 7.56 7.21
N ILE A 9 -10.05 6.70 6.32
CA ILE A 9 -9.24 5.79 5.51
C ILE A 9 -9.28 6.28 4.06
N LEU A 10 -8.10 6.44 3.45
CA LEU A 10 -8.02 6.72 2.02
C LEU A 10 -8.11 5.41 1.22
N LEU A 11 -9.15 5.28 0.41
CA LEU A 11 -9.41 4.14 -0.45
C LEU A 11 -9.28 4.59 -1.91
N LEU A 12 -8.41 3.94 -2.68
CA LEU A 12 -8.21 4.28 -4.08
C LEU A 12 -8.43 3.07 -4.98
N ASN A 13 -9.16 3.28 -6.08
CA ASN A 13 -9.36 2.33 -7.18
C ASN A 13 -10.00 0.98 -6.79
N ALA A 14 -10.76 0.92 -5.69
CA ALA A 14 -11.35 -0.32 -5.21
C ALA A 14 -12.27 -0.98 -6.27
N PRO A 15 -12.06 -2.28 -6.59
CA PRO A 15 -12.96 -2.99 -7.48
C PRO A 15 -14.35 -3.15 -6.87
N ALA A 16 -15.39 -3.21 -7.70
CA ALA A 16 -16.78 -3.31 -7.21
C ALA A 16 -17.06 -4.54 -6.34
N GLU A 17 -16.33 -5.64 -6.53
CA GLU A 17 -16.43 -6.84 -5.69
C GLU A 17 -15.97 -6.64 -4.25
N PHE A 18 -15.21 -5.57 -3.98
CA PHE A 18 -14.77 -5.24 -2.63
C PHE A 18 -15.83 -4.49 -1.82
N GLN A 19 -16.93 -4.04 -2.44
CA GLN A 19 -17.98 -3.27 -1.78
C GLN A 19 -18.51 -3.88 -0.47
N PRO A 20 -18.73 -5.21 -0.35
CA PRO A 20 -19.14 -5.80 0.92
C PRO A 20 -18.11 -5.60 2.04
N TYR A 21 -16.82 -5.79 1.75
CA TYR A 21 -15.74 -5.56 2.73
C TYR A 21 -15.61 -4.08 3.09
N LEU A 22 -15.85 -3.19 2.13
CA LEU A 22 -15.83 -1.75 2.36
C LEU A 22 -16.98 -1.30 3.24
N ALA A 23 -18.16 -1.90 3.11
CA ALA A 23 -19.29 -1.62 3.98
C ALA A 23 -18.98 -1.94 5.44
N GLU A 24 -18.35 -3.08 5.72
CA GLU A 24 -17.92 -3.45 7.08
C GLU A 24 -16.87 -2.49 7.68
N ILE A 25 -15.97 -1.97 6.84
CA ILE A 25 -14.99 -0.96 7.26
C ILE A 25 -15.69 0.38 7.50
N ALA A 26 -16.65 0.75 6.66
CA ALA A 26 -17.41 1.99 6.76
C ALA A 26 -18.24 2.09 8.04
N GLU A 27 -18.61 0.95 8.66
CA GLU A 27 -19.26 0.90 9.97
C GLU A 27 -18.33 1.36 11.11
N GLN A 28 -17.01 1.29 10.92
CA GLN A 28 -16.00 1.60 11.93
C GLN A 28 -15.19 2.86 11.60
N ALA A 29 -15.15 3.27 10.33
CA ALA A 29 -14.26 4.30 9.80
C ALA A 29 -14.93 5.12 8.69
N HIS A 30 -14.59 6.40 8.55
CA HIS A 30 -14.94 7.14 7.35
C HIS A 30 -14.04 6.72 6.18
N ILE A 31 -14.61 6.50 4.99
CA ILE A 31 -13.86 6.12 3.79
C ILE A 31 -13.88 7.27 2.79
N ASP A 32 -12.70 7.80 2.50
CA ASP A 32 -12.48 8.80 1.45
C ASP A 32 -12.01 8.09 0.17
N ASN A 33 -12.77 8.22 -0.92
CA ASN A 33 -12.44 7.60 -2.21
C ASN A 33 -11.46 8.42 -3.07
N ALA A 34 -11.10 9.61 -2.59
CA ALA A 34 -10.13 10.51 -3.17
C ALA A 34 -9.57 11.39 -2.05
N PRO A 35 -8.32 11.89 -2.15
CA PRO A 35 -7.81 12.84 -1.19
C PRO A 35 -8.65 14.13 -1.18
N ASP A 36 -8.97 14.62 0.02
CA ASP A 36 -9.68 15.89 0.20
C ASP A 36 -8.71 17.01 0.57
N GLY A 37 -8.42 17.90 -0.39
CA GLY A 37 -7.53 19.03 -0.20
C GLY A 37 -6.17 18.62 0.39
N ASP A 38 -5.77 19.27 1.49
CA ASP A 38 -4.50 18.98 2.19
C ASP A 38 -4.61 17.90 3.28
N LYS A 39 -5.78 17.24 3.41
CA LYS A 39 -6.00 16.21 4.43
C LYS A 39 -4.93 15.12 4.33
N ARG A 40 -4.45 14.70 5.49
CA ARG A 40 -3.47 13.63 5.66
C ARG A 40 -4.12 12.42 6.30
N TYR A 41 -3.70 11.23 5.87
CA TYR A 41 -4.26 9.95 6.31
C TYR A 41 -3.20 9.12 7.05
N ASP A 42 -3.64 8.45 8.13
CA ASP A 42 -2.83 7.45 8.84
C ASP A 42 -2.98 6.04 8.26
N PHE A 43 -3.96 5.84 7.37
CA PHE A 43 -4.24 4.56 6.73
C PHE A 43 -4.74 4.78 5.30
N ALA A 44 -4.14 4.06 4.36
CA ALA A 44 -4.61 3.99 2.99
C ALA A 44 -4.55 2.57 2.44
N ILE A 45 -5.51 2.25 1.58
CA ILE A 45 -5.50 1.03 0.76
C ILE A 45 -5.77 1.40 -0.69
N VAL A 46 -4.86 1.02 -1.56
CA VAL A 46 -4.86 1.34 -2.99
C VAL A 46 -4.92 0.05 -3.77
N PHE A 47 -5.85 -0.05 -4.72
CA PHE A 47 -5.93 -1.16 -5.64
C PHE A 47 -5.23 -0.81 -6.95
N VAL A 48 -4.30 -1.65 -7.38
CA VAL A 48 -3.51 -1.46 -8.59
C VAL A 48 -3.43 -2.76 -9.37
N LYS A 49 -3.61 -2.68 -10.69
CA LYS A 49 -3.56 -3.83 -11.59
C LYS A 49 -2.31 -3.83 -12.45
N SER A 50 -1.58 -2.72 -12.51
CA SER A 50 -0.36 -2.61 -13.32
C SER A 50 0.73 -1.76 -12.69
N GLY A 51 1.96 -1.87 -13.20
CA GLY A 51 3.08 -1.03 -12.79
C GLY A 51 2.84 0.45 -13.09
N ALA A 52 2.10 0.75 -14.16
CA ALA A 52 1.68 2.11 -14.48
C ALA A 52 0.73 2.68 -13.41
N GLU A 53 -0.22 1.87 -12.93
CA GLU A 53 -1.10 2.25 -11.83
C GLU A 53 -0.33 2.42 -10.50
N VAL A 54 0.69 1.58 -10.23
CA VAL A 54 1.58 1.77 -9.07
C VAL A 54 2.26 3.14 -9.15
N ALA A 55 2.85 3.49 -10.30
CA ALA A 55 3.51 4.78 -10.47
C ALA A 55 2.55 5.96 -10.22
N ALA A 56 1.35 5.93 -10.83
CA ALA A 56 0.35 6.97 -10.66
C ALA A 56 -0.14 7.11 -9.21
N SER A 57 -0.46 5.98 -8.55
CA SER A 57 -1.00 6.01 -7.20
C SER A 57 0.05 6.24 -6.12
N SER A 58 1.31 5.90 -6.36
CA SER A 58 2.40 6.09 -5.38
C SER A 58 2.66 7.58 -5.09
N ALA A 59 2.63 8.43 -6.11
CA ALA A 59 2.77 9.89 -5.94
C ALA A 59 1.60 10.47 -5.13
N LEU A 60 0.38 10.04 -5.43
CA LEU A 60 -0.83 10.48 -4.73
C LEU A 60 -0.80 10.04 -3.26
N ALA A 61 -0.51 8.76 -3.01
CA ALA A 61 -0.45 8.23 -1.66
C ALA A 61 0.65 8.91 -0.85
N SER A 62 1.86 9.07 -1.37
CA SER A 62 2.95 9.70 -0.61
C SER A 62 2.67 11.15 -0.22
N THR A 63 1.92 11.91 -1.04
CA THR A 63 1.62 13.32 -0.76
C THR A 63 0.58 13.49 0.36
N HIS A 64 -0.36 12.55 0.50
CA HIS A 64 -1.48 12.66 1.44
C HIS A 64 -1.35 11.75 2.66
N MET A 65 -0.20 11.12 2.89
CA MET A 65 0.01 10.24 4.03
C MET A 65 0.82 10.91 5.13
N ASN A 66 0.49 10.61 6.39
CA ASN A 66 1.33 10.99 7.53
C ASN A 66 2.62 10.15 7.55
N ASP A 67 3.66 10.65 8.24
CA ASP A 67 5.03 10.12 8.19
C ASP A 67 5.16 8.61 8.51
N ASP A 68 4.38 8.08 9.47
CA ASP A 68 4.36 6.63 9.83
C ASP A 68 3.03 5.95 9.50
N ALA A 69 2.36 6.43 8.45
CA ALA A 69 1.06 5.90 8.05
C ALA A 69 1.13 4.46 7.52
N VAL A 70 -0.01 3.77 7.60
CA VAL A 70 -0.19 2.41 7.11
C VAL A 70 -0.63 2.45 5.65
N LEU A 71 0.28 2.13 4.73
CA LEU A 71 0.00 2.16 3.29
C LEU A 71 -0.07 0.73 2.73
N TRP A 72 -1.24 0.34 2.22
CA TRP A 72 -1.46 -0.94 1.55
C TRP A 72 -1.66 -0.77 0.04
N PHE A 73 -1.02 -1.61 -0.75
CA PHE A 73 -1.29 -1.77 -2.17
C PHE A 73 -1.80 -3.18 -2.44
N ALA A 74 -3.06 -3.30 -2.84
CA ALA A 74 -3.69 -4.52 -3.30
C ALA A 74 -3.43 -4.69 -4.81
N TYR A 75 -3.03 -5.90 -5.21
CA TYR A 75 -2.72 -6.25 -6.60
C TYR A 75 -3.24 -7.65 -6.95
N PRO A 76 -3.59 -7.90 -8.21
CA PRO A 76 -4.00 -9.21 -8.64
C PRO A 76 -2.88 -10.23 -8.45
N LYS A 77 -3.24 -11.42 -8.01
CA LYS A 77 -2.36 -12.59 -8.03
C LYS A 77 -2.13 -13.01 -9.47
N LYS A 78 -0.93 -13.48 -9.79
CA LYS A 78 -0.62 -14.11 -11.08
C LYS A 78 -1.52 -15.33 -11.38
N SER A 79 -2.04 -15.97 -10.34
CA SER A 79 -2.98 -17.10 -10.45
C SER A 79 -4.43 -16.68 -10.70
N SER A 80 -4.75 -15.38 -10.66
CA SER A 80 -6.11 -14.90 -10.94
C SER A 80 -6.47 -15.26 -12.38
N GLN A 81 -7.67 -15.82 -12.58
CA GLN A 81 -8.24 -16.03 -13.91
C GLN A 81 -9.03 -14.81 -14.39
N LYS A 82 -9.38 -13.91 -13.48
CA LYS A 82 -10.20 -12.72 -13.74
C LYS A 82 -9.37 -11.50 -14.13
N TYR A 83 -8.18 -11.38 -13.57
CA TYR A 83 -7.34 -10.19 -13.73
C TYR A 83 -6.00 -10.54 -14.36
N GLN A 84 -5.60 -9.72 -15.34
CA GLN A 84 -4.24 -9.72 -15.86
C GLN A 84 -3.43 -8.61 -15.20
N THR A 85 -2.16 -8.89 -14.94
CA THR A 85 -1.27 -7.95 -14.27
C THR A 85 0.19 -8.18 -14.68
N ASP A 86 0.95 -7.09 -14.77
CA ASP A 86 2.40 -7.10 -15.00
C ASP A 86 3.22 -6.97 -13.69
N ILE A 87 2.54 -6.81 -12.55
CA ILE A 87 3.14 -6.74 -11.22
C ILE A 87 2.95 -8.04 -10.45
N ASN A 88 3.80 -8.27 -9.46
CA ASN A 88 3.68 -9.41 -8.55
C ASN A 88 4.30 -9.08 -7.19
N ARG A 89 4.34 -10.04 -6.27
CA ARG A 89 4.89 -9.83 -4.91
C ARG A 89 6.30 -9.23 -4.86
N ASP A 90 7.12 -9.43 -5.89
CA ASP A 90 8.54 -9.06 -5.89
C ASP A 90 8.89 -8.02 -6.97
N ARG A 91 7.97 -7.71 -7.91
CA ARG A 91 8.23 -6.81 -9.06
C ARG A 91 7.11 -5.81 -9.28
N GLY A 92 7.47 -4.61 -9.74
CA GLY A 92 6.53 -3.53 -10.05
C GLY A 92 6.46 -2.42 -9.00
N TRP A 93 7.15 -2.56 -7.88
CA TRP A 93 7.05 -1.67 -6.71
C TRP A 93 8.13 -0.60 -6.62
N GLN A 94 9.06 -0.54 -7.58
CA GLN A 94 10.17 0.43 -7.55
C GLN A 94 9.69 1.89 -7.42
N PRO A 95 8.57 2.34 -8.03
CA PRO A 95 8.09 3.70 -7.80
C PRO A 95 7.86 4.05 -6.32
N LEU A 96 7.42 3.11 -5.49
CA LEU A 96 7.32 3.30 -4.03
C LEU A 96 8.70 3.35 -3.38
N GLY A 97 9.65 2.54 -3.86
CA GLY A 97 11.04 2.57 -3.40
C GLY A 97 11.72 3.91 -3.67
N ASP A 98 11.47 4.50 -4.84
CA ASP A 98 11.99 5.82 -5.23
C ASP A 98 11.45 6.93 -4.33
N LEU A 99 10.26 6.73 -3.75
CA LEU A 99 9.64 7.60 -2.74
C LEU A 99 10.07 7.26 -1.30
N GLY A 100 11.04 6.35 -1.11
CA GLY A 100 11.57 6.02 0.22
C GLY A 100 10.80 4.94 0.98
N TYR A 101 9.87 4.22 0.35
CA TYR A 101 9.11 3.15 1.00
C TYR A 101 9.75 1.78 0.82
N GLU A 102 9.53 0.91 1.80
CA GLU A 102 9.93 -0.50 1.77
C GLU A 102 8.74 -1.42 2.01
N PRO A 103 8.69 -2.59 1.36
CA PRO A 103 7.64 -3.57 1.59
C PRO A 103 7.89 -4.29 2.91
N VAL A 104 6.99 -4.15 3.88
CA VAL A 104 7.15 -4.72 5.22
C VAL A 104 6.33 -5.99 5.44
N ARG A 105 5.16 -6.13 4.79
CA ARG A 105 4.28 -7.29 4.98
C ARG A 105 3.48 -7.60 3.71
N GLN A 106 3.19 -8.87 3.47
CA GLN A 106 2.26 -9.33 2.44
C GLN A 106 1.09 -10.07 3.09
N VAL A 107 -0.11 -9.93 2.53
CA VAL A 107 -1.29 -10.74 2.87
C VAL A 107 -1.99 -11.19 1.59
N ALA A 108 -2.63 -12.37 1.63
CA ALA A 108 -3.63 -12.75 0.63
C ALA A 108 -4.97 -12.15 1.07
N ILE A 109 -5.68 -11.49 0.15
CA ILE A 109 -7.03 -11.00 0.44
C ILE A 109 -8.03 -12.10 0.14
N ASP A 110 -8.04 -12.61 -1.10
CA ASP A 110 -8.93 -13.67 -1.55
C ASP A 110 -8.23 -14.55 -2.60
N ALA A 111 -8.98 -15.26 -3.46
CA ALA A 111 -8.41 -16.09 -4.52
C ALA A 111 -7.68 -15.28 -5.61
N ASP A 112 -8.07 -14.03 -5.83
CA ASP A 112 -7.65 -13.19 -6.95
C ASP A 112 -6.69 -12.07 -6.55
N TRP A 113 -6.68 -11.64 -5.29
CA TRP A 113 -5.94 -10.47 -4.83
C TRP A 113 -4.99 -10.76 -3.67
N SER A 114 -3.83 -10.11 -3.68
CA SER A 114 -2.92 -9.99 -2.53
C SER A 114 -2.70 -8.52 -2.22
N ALA A 115 -2.22 -8.20 -1.03
CA ALA A 115 -1.80 -6.85 -0.69
C ALA A 115 -0.40 -6.83 -0.07
N LEU A 116 0.37 -5.79 -0.42
CA LEU A 116 1.64 -5.45 0.22
C LEU A 116 1.48 -4.19 1.05
N ARG A 117 1.97 -4.25 2.29
CA ARG A 117 2.12 -3.08 3.15
C ARG A 117 3.48 -2.47 2.92
N PHE A 118 3.47 -1.16 2.71
CA PHE A 118 4.65 -0.32 2.61
C PHE A 118 4.80 0.53 3.86
N ARG A 119 6.05 0.84 4.19
CA ARG A 119 6.41 1.75 5.28
C ARG A 119 7.62 2.56 4.87
N ALA A 120 7.65 3.84 5.20
CA ALA A 120 8.80 4.69 4.95
C ALA A 120 10.05 4.10 5.63
N ALA A 121 11.16 4.03 4.91
CA ALA A 121 12.40 3.41 5.37
C ALA A 121 12.91 4.04 6.67
N SER A 122 12.73 5.35 6.85
CA SER A 122 13.05 6.10 8.07
C SER A 122 12.33 5.58 9.32
N HIS A 123 11.10 5.05 9.17
CA HIS A 123 10.29 4.57 10.29
C HIS A 123 10.48 3.06 10.59
N ILE A 124 11.27 2.35 9.79
CA ILE A 124 11.58 0.93 10.02
C ILE A 124 12.70 0.81 11.05
N LYS A 125 12.41 0.20 12.21
CA LYS A 125 13.39 0.06 13.32
C LYS A 125 14.58 -0.81 12.95
N SER A 126 14.35 -1.98 12.36
CA SER A 126 15.39 -2.93 11.98
C SER A 126 15.17 -3.44 10.56
N MET A 127 16.22 -3.37 9.74
CA MET A 127 16.24 -3.82 8.35
C MET A 127 17.01 -5.13 8.27
N THR A 128 16.33 -6.24 8.59
CA THR A 128 16.96 -7.58 8.64
C THR A 128 16.98 -8.31 7.30
N ARG A 129 16.32 -7.76 6.27
CA ARG A 129 16.29 -8.35 4.93
C ARG A 129 17.52 -7.90 4.14
N GLY A 130 18.13 -8.84 3.42
CA GLY A 130 19.28 -8.57 2.53
C GLY A 130 18.94 -7.75 1.27
N PHE A 131 17.69 -7.32 1.12
CA PHE A 131 17.21 -6.52 -0.01
C PHE A 131 16.43 -5.30 0.50
N ALA A 132 16.61 -4.17 -0.18
CA ALA A 132 15.89 -2.92 0.05
C ALA A 132 15.66 -2.20 -1.30
N MET A 133 14.48 -1.60 -1.48
CA MET A 133 14.10 -0.92 -2.71
C MET A 133 14.58 0.54 -2.74
N SER A 134 14.47 1.22 -1.60
CA SER A 134 14.81 2.64 -1.44
C SER A 134 16.31 2.84 -1.23
N GLU A 135 16.82 4.02 -1.60
CA GLU A 135 18.23 4.37 -1.36
C GLU A 135 18.58 4.38 0.13
N GLU A 136 17.68 4.90 0.98
CA GLU A 136 17.85 4.87 2.43
C GLU A 136 17.87 3.44 2.97
N GLY A 137 16.96 2.58 2.50
CA GLY A 137 16.94 1.17 2.86
C GLY A 137 18.23 0.46 2.44
N LYS A 138 18.69 0.65 1.20
CA LYS A 138 19.95 0.07 0.69
C LYS A 138 21.15 0.52 1.53
N ARG A 139 21.21 1.80 1.90
CA ARG A 139 22.27 2.35 2.76
C ARG A 139 22.28 1.70 4.15
N ARG A 140 21.11 1.40 4.71
CA ARG A 140 20.98 0.76 6.03
C ARG A 140 21.27 -0.74 6.00
N THR A 141 20.89 -1.45 4.93
CA THR A 141 21.19 -2.87 4.76
C THR A 141 22.68 -3.12 4.52
N LYS A 142 23.39 -2.24 3.79
CA LYS A 142 24.85 -2.35 3.56
C LYS A 142 25.71 -2.14 4.82
N LYS A 143 25.14 -1.58 5.87
CA LYS A 143 25.83 -1.31 7.15
C LYS A 143 25.59 -2.39 8.22
N SER A 144 24.74 -3.38 7.93
CA SER A 144 24.37 -4.46 8.86
C SER A 144 25.17 -5.73 8.63
#